data_AF-E6PF99-F1
#
_entry.id   AF-E6PF99-F1
#
_cell.length_a   1.000
_cell.length_b   1.000
_cell.length_c   1.000
_cell.angle_alpha   90.00
_cell.angle_beta   90.00
_cell.angle_gamma   90.00
#
_symmetry.space_group_name_H-M   'P 1'
#
loop_
_entity.id
_entity.type
_entity.pdbx_description
1 polymer ?
#
loop_
_entity_poly.entity_id
_entity_poly.type
_entity_poly.pdbx_seq_one_letter_code
_entity_poly.pdbx_strand_id
1 'polypeptide(L)'
;MLYRHASRLLLAVALSLLCAVTALRSVASAKSTPARRVVATRSVDFSGLGHAPWLVRVTTEALGRDASRTFEQWRIEVDRPKTLGGGIAYQTPGTDMLLDRVEKANGANLWFPNQEAQLLGAGRFLPGVRRQLLVRIYQSGADCGSATIALLGLRGKGSSIGRLVSVENACSLDVQIARSARGDELILSGPYYAANAALCCPTKLHAEARLLYRGGHWIERPQLFKLVLPTVQ
;
A
#
# COMPACT_ATOMS: atom_id res chain seq x y z
N MET A 1 55.99 -51.60 64.95
CA MET A 1 55.07 -52.58 64.30
C MET A 1 53.68 -51.96 64.39
N LEU A 2 52.89 -51.65 63.37
CA LEU A 2 52.92 -51.83 61.93
C LEU A 2 52.14 -50.65 61.29
N TYR A 3 52.75 -49.99 60.31
CA TYR A 3 52.17 -49.68 58.99
C TYR A 3 50.66 -49.40 58.88
N ARG A 4 50.29 -48.16 58.50
CA ARG A 4 49.94 -47.86 57.10
C ARG A 4 49.57 -46.39 56.87
N HIS A 5 50.41 -45.73 56.09
CA HIS A 5 50.04 -44.63 55.21
C HIS A 5 48.93 -45.06 54.25
N ALA A 6 47.92 -44.21 54.07
CA ALA A 6 47.35 -43.82 52.78
C ALA A 6 46.19 -42.85 53.00
N SER A 7 45.98 -41.94 52.06
CA SER A 7 44.71 -41.22 51.87
C SER A 7 44.43 -39.99 52.75
N ARG A 8 45.41 -39.09 52.91
CA ARG A 8 45.15 -37.71 53.35
C ARG A 8 45.74 -36.65 52.41
N LEU A 9 45.70 -36.92 51.11
CA LEU A 9 46.25 -36.01 50.11
C LEU A 9 45.41 -36.06 48.82
N LEU A 10 44.10 -35.75 48.90
CA LEU A 10 43.26 -35.63 47.70
C LEU A 10 41.92 -34.89 47.89
N LEU A 11 41.73 -34.13 48.96
CA LEU A 11 40.42 -33.52 49.24
C LEU A 11 40.50 -32.08 49.78
N ALA A 12 41.29 -31.21 49.14
CA ALA A 12 41.31 -29.79 49.50
C ALA A 12 41.68 -28.84 48.33
N VAL A 13 41.39 -29.22 47.08
CA VAL A 13 41.62 -28.34 45.90
C VAL A 13 40.40 -28.25 44.96
N ALA A 14 39.27 -28.90 45.28
CA ALA A 14 38.09 -28.94 44.40
C ALA A 14 36.89 -28.13 44.93
N LEU A 15 37.11 -27.07 45.72
CA LEU A 15 36.02 -26.27 46.31
C LEU A 15 36.26 -24.75 46.23
N SER A 16 36.83 -24.29 45.12
CA SER A 16 37.01 -22.85 44.84
C SER A 16 36.79 -22.52 43.36
N LEU A 17 35.82 -23.20 42.72
CA LEU A 17 35.39 -22.90 41.34
C LEU A 17 33.85 -22.91 41.18
N LEU A 18 33.12 -22.42 42.18
CA LEU A 18 31.67 -22.17 42.08
C LEU A 18 31.33 -20.73 42.49
N CYS A 19 31.85 -19.73 41.77
CA CYS A 19 31.29 -18.38 41.73
C CYS A 19 32.00 -17.51 40.67
N ALA A 20 31.65 -17.72 39.40
CA ALA A 20 31.77 -16.72 38.34
C ALA A 20 30.70 -17.11 37.31
N VAL A 21 29.46 -16.65 37.49
CA VAL A 21 29.00 -15.36 36.94
C VAL A 21 29.58 -15.16 35.54
N THR A 22 28.91 -15.73 34.54
CA THR A 22 28.19 -14.93 33.54
C THR A 22 27.35 -15.92 32.75
N ALA A 23 26.07 -16.01 33.10
CA ALA A 23 25.09 -16.38 32.10
C ALA A 23 25.20 -15.32 30.99
N LEU A 24 25.87 -15.65 29.89
CA LEU A 24 25.67 -14.95 28.63
C LEU A 24 24.21 -15.19 28.26
N ARG A 25 23.32 -14.33 28.77
CA ARG A 25 22.06 -14.06 28.11
C ARG A 25 22.45 -13.44 26.78
N SER A 26 22.57 -14.30 25.76
CA SER A 26 22.36 -13.90 24.39
C SER A 26 21.04 -13.14 24.39
N VAL A 27 21.12 -11.82 24.41
CA VAL A 27 20.02 -10.97 23.99
C VAL A 27 19.93 -11.26 22.50
N ALA A 28 19.21 -12.33 22.15
CA ALA A 28 18.70 -12.50 20.82
C ALA A 28 17.99 -11.19 20.53
N SER A 29 18.63 -10.34 19.72
CA SER A 29 18.06 -9.10 19.25
C SER A 29 16.80 -9.53 18.54
N ALA A 30 15.66 -9.42 19.23
CA ALA A 30 14.37 -9.68 18.65
C ALA A 30 14.32 -8.75 17.45
N LYS A 31 14.39 -9.32 16.26
CA LYS A 31 14.34 -8.60 14.99
C LYS A 31 12.97 -7.94 14.99
N SER A 32 12.89 -6.71 15.53
CA SER A 32 11.62 -6.02 15.70
C SER A 32 11.08 -5.82 14.30
N THR A 33 10.01 -6.52 13.95
CA THR A 33 9.31 -6.27 12.70
C THR A 33 8.98 -4.78 12.69
N PRO A 34 9.43 -4.03 11.67
CA PRO A 34 9.24 -2.60 11.63
C PRO A 34 7.77 -2.26 11.84
N ALA A 35 7.49 -1.39 12.80
CA ALA A 35 6.12 -1.06 13.16
C ALA A 35 5.43 -0.40 11.96
N ARG A 36 4.25 -0.90 11.61
CA ARG A 36 3.41 -0.29 10.58
C ARG A 36 2.91 1.06 11.09
N ARG A 37 3.11 2.10 10.28
CA ARG A 37 2.68 3.48 10.58
C ARG A 37 1.46 3.84 9.74
N VAL A 38 0.46 4.45 10.35
CA VAL A 38 -0.69 5.04 9.63
C VAL A 38 -0.28 6.41 9.11
N VAL A 39 -0.43 6.61 7.79
CA VAL A 39 -0.11 7.86 7.10
C VAL A 39 -1.35 8.71 6.87
N ALA A 40 -2.48 8.08 6.55
CA ALA A 40 -3.76 8.76 6.37
C ALA A 40 -4.93 7.84 6.73
N THR A 41 -6.03 8.45 7.15
CA THR A 41 -7.27 7.73 7.48
C THR A 41 -8.47 8.48 6.89
N ARG A 42 -9.47 7.75 6.41
CA ARG A 42 -10.75 8.31 5.95
C ARG A 42 -11.91 7.35 6.17
N SER A 43 -13.05 7.87 6.56
CA SER A 43 -14.31 7.11 6.61
C SER A 43 -15.06 7.26 5.28
N VAL A 44 -15.54 6.15 4.71
CA VAL A 44 -16.27 6.12 3.44
C VAL A 44 -17.54 5.29 3.57
N ASP A 45 -18.66 5.85 3.13
CA ASP A 45 -19.92 5.14 3.04
C ASP A 45 -20.04 4.38 1.71
N PHE A 46 -19.40 3.21 1.66
CA PHE A 46 -19.47 2.33 0.50
C PHE A 46 -20.84 1.64 0.36
N SER A 47 -21.56 1.44 1.46
CA SER A 47 -22.82 0.67 1.50
C SER A 47 -24.05 1.53 1.22
N GLY A 48 -23.97 2.84 1.42
CA GLY A 48 -25.06 3.79 1.25
C GLY A 48 -25.64 4.24 2.60
N LEU A 49 -26.52 5.25 2.53
CA LEU A 49 -27.09 5.92 3.70
C LEU A 49 -27.72 4.92 4.68
N GLY A 50 -27.46 5.13 5.97
CA GLY A 50 -28.00 4.31 7.06
C GLY A 50 -27.09 3.16 7.49
N HIS A 51 -25.96 2.93 6.81
CA HIS A 51 -24.94 1.97 7.25
C HIS A 51 -23.76 2.66 7.94
N ALA A 52 -23.07 1.94 8.83
CA ALA A 52 -21.85 2.42 9.45
C ALA A 52 -20.76 2.63 8.36
N PRO A 53 -20.03 3.76 8.37
CA PRO A 53 -19.00 4.01 7.37
C PRO A 53 -17.83 3.04 7.55
N TRP A 54 -17.20 2.71 6.43
CA TRP A 54 -16.04 1.85 6.38
C TRP A 54 -14.79 2.69 6.65
N LEU A 55 -13.87 2.17 7.45
CA LEU A 55 -12.61 2.87 7.75
C LEU A 55 -11.57 2.51 6.68
N VAL A 56 -10.96 3.51 6.08
CA VAL A 56 -9.89 3.36 5.10
C VAL A 56 -8.62 3.92 5.69
N ARG A 57 -7.53 3.16 5.62
CA ARG A 57 -6.22 3.53 6.14
C ARG A 57 -5.17 3.41 5.04
N VAL A 58 -4.33 4.42 4.89
CA VAL A 58 -3.04 4.30 4.20
C VAL A 58 -2.00 4.06 5.26
N THR A 59 -1.23 3.00 5.08
CA THR A 59 -0.16 2.63 6.00
C THR A 59 1.15 2.43 5.26
N THR A 60 2.24 2.56 5.99
CA THR A 60 3.59 2.31 5.49
C THR A 60 4.39 1.47 6.47
N GLU A 61 5.30 0.66 5.96
CA GLU A 61 6.20 -0.21 6.74
C GLU A 61 7.60 -0.14 6.12
N ALA A 62 8.60 0.22 6.92
CA ALA A 62 9.99 0.27 6.46
C ALA A 62 10.49 -1.15 6.13
N LEU A 63 11.00 -1.37 4.93
CA LEU A 63 11.60 -2.64 4.50
C LEU A 63 13.12 -2.63 4.57
N GLY A 64 13.73 -1.44 4.52
CA GLY A 64 15.17 -1.27 4.49
C GLY A 64 15.55 0.20 4.47
N ARG A 65 16.84 0.47 4.51
CA ARG A 65 17.41 1.81 4.46
C ARG A 65 18.77 1.78 3.78
N ASP A 66 19.09 2.84 3.05
CA ASP A 66 20.45 3.16 2.60
C ASP A 66 20.96 4.43 3.29
N ALA A 67 22.11 4.96 2.88
CA ALA A 67 22.70 6.16 3.48
C ALA A 67 21.82 7.41 3.38
N SER A 68 20.90 7.45 2.41
CA SER A 68 20.12 8.64 2.02
C SER A 68 18.62 8.53 2.30
N ARG A 69 18.06 7.31 2.33
CA ARG A 69 16.60 7.12 2.44
C ARG A 69 16.19 5.80 3.07
N THR A 70 14.96 5.79 3.58
CA THR A 70 14.24 4.58 4.00
C THR A 70 13.35 4.11 2.85
N PHE A 71 13.35 2.81 2.59
CA PHE A 71 12.48 2.17 1.61
C PHE A 71 11.30 1.55 2.32
N GLU A 72 10.09 1.78 1.81
CA GLU A 72 8.87 1.41 2.51
C GLU A 72 7.89 0.65 1.60
N GLN A 73 7.16 -0.31 2.18
CA GLN A 73 5.96 -0.89 1.57
C GLN A 73 4.74 -0.07 1.98
N TRP A 74 4.12 0.59 1.01
CA TRP A 74 2.85 1.28 1.20
C TRP A 74 1.68 0.32 1.07
N ARG A 75 0.60 0.59 1.81
CA ARG A 75 -0.64 -0.20 1.75
C ARG A 75 -1.87 0.68 1.83
N ILE A 76 -2.93 0.29 1.14
CA ILE A 76 -4.28 0.82 1.33
C ILE A 76 -5.11 -0.32 1.92
N GLU A 77 -5.67 -0.11 3.11
CA GLU A 77 -6.47 -1.06 3.87
C GLU A 77 -7.89 -0.51 4.04
N VAL A 78 -8.90 -1.34 3.82
CA VAL A 78 -10.31 -0.99 4.07
C VAL A 78 -10.89 -1.97 5.07
N ASP A 79 -11.27 -1.46 6.23
CA ASP A 79 -11.90 -2.22 7.30
C ASP A 79 -13.41 -2.26 7.10
N ARG A 80 -13.95 -3.47 7.11
CA ARG A 80 -15.39 -3.69 7.13
C ARG A 80 -15.95 -3.24 8.49
N PRO A 81 -17.08 -2.51 8.50
CA PRO A 81 -17.77 -2.17 9.74
C PRO A 81 -18.06 -3.41 10.58
N LYS A 82 -17.98 -3.29 11.91
CA LYS A 82 -18.30 -4.39 12.85
C LYS A 82 -19.72 -4.92 12.64
N THR A 83 -20.66 -4.04 12.32
CA THR A 83 -22.07 -4.39 12.02
C THR A 83 -22.24 -5.26 10.77
N LEU A 84 -21.22 -5.33 9.90
CA LEU A 84 -21.18 -6.16 8.70
C LEU A 84 -20.23 -7.37 8.86
N GLY A 85 -19.86 -7.72 10.10
CA GLY A 85 -18.99 -8.87 10.39
C GLY A 85 -17.51 -8.54 10.61
N GLY A 86 -17.11 -7.26 10.50
CA GLY A 86 -15.75 -6.82 10.80
C GLY A 86 -14.65 -7.38 9.87
N GLY A 87 -13.40 -7.05 10.19
CA GLY A 87 -12.19 -7.51 9.47
C GLY A 87 -11.79 -6.63 8.29
N ILE A 88 -10.65 -6.96 7.67
CA ILE A 88 -10.15 -6.28 6.47
C ILE A 88 -10.89 -6.81 5.24
N ALA A 89 -11.56 -5.92 4.51
CA ALA A 89 -12.29 -6.27 3.29
C ALA A 89 -11.51 -5.97 2.00
N TYR A 90 -10.48 -5.15 2.08
CA TYR A 90 -9.57 -4.85 0.98
C TYR A 90 -8.20 -4.48 1.53
N GLN A 91 -7.16 -5.00 0.90
CA GLN A 91 -5.77 -4.64 1.19
C GLN A 91 -4.95 -4.73 -0.09
N THR A 92 -4.20 -3.67 -0.40
CA THR A 92 -3.14 -3.68 -1.42
C THR A 92 -1.79 -3.39 -0.76
N PRO A 93 -0.68 -4.05 -1.15
CA PRO A 93 -0.60 -5.14 -2.13
C PRO A 93 -1.39 -6.38 -1.67
N GLY A 94 -1.94 -7.15 -2.62
CA GLY A 94 -2.72 -8.36 -2.37
C GLY A 94 -4.04 -8.42 -3.17
N THR A 95 -4.92 -7.45 -2.97
CA THR A 95 -6.22 -7.38 -3.65
C THR A 95 -6.16 -6.44 -4.86
N ASP A 96 -6.56 -6.93 -6.05
CA ASP A 96 -6.67 -6.13 -7.29
C ASP A 96 -5.34 -5.46 -7.74
N MET A 97 -4.20 -5.91 -7.19
CA MET A 97 -2.82 -5.47 -7.46
C MET A 97 -2.68 -3.98 -7.80
N LEU A 98 -3.12 -3.10 -6.89
CA LEU A 98 -3.00 -1.64 -7.07
C LEU A 98 -1.61 -1.09 -6.73
N LEU A 99 -0.93 -1.73 -5.78
CA LEU A 99 0.46 -1.48 -5.42
C LEU A 99 1.20 -2.79 -5.61
N ASP A 100 2.39 -2.71 -6.19
CA ASP A 100 3.27 -3.87 -6.27
C ASP A 100 3.88 -4.17 -4.90
N ARG A 101 4.44 -5.37 -4.76
CA ARG A 101 5.32 -5.65 -3.64
C ARG A 101 6.65 -4.95 -3.88
N VAL A 102 7.16 -4.27 -2.86
CA VAL A 102 8.49 -3.67 -2.90
C VAL A 102 9.52 -4.76 -2.62
N GLU A 103 10.48 -4.92 -3.53
CA GLU A 103 11.50 -5.94 -3.49
C GLU A 103 12.90 -5.33 -3.60
N LYS A 104 13.88 -5.98 -2.96
CA LYS A 104 15.28 -5.55 -3.04
C LYS A 104 15.88 -6.02 -4.36
N ALA A 105 16.49 -5.12 -5.11
CA ALA A 105 17.23 -5.44 -6.32
C ALA A 105 18.40 -6.38 -6.00
N ASN A 106 18.57 -7.43 -6.82
CA ASN A 106 19.63 -8.40 -6.60
C ASN A 106 21.02 -7.73 -6.73
N GLY A 107 21.92 -7.99 -5.79
CA GLY A 107 23.27 -7.45 -5.79
C GLY A 107 23.40 -5.94 -5.50
N ALA A 108 22.30 -5.21 -5.24
CA ALA A 108 22.33 -3.77 -4.96
C ALA A 108 21.56 -3.41 -3.68
N ASN A 109 21.94 -2.30 -3.03
CA ASN A 109 21.18 -1.76 -1.89
C ASN A 109 20.06 -0.82 -2.36
N LEU A 110 19.25 -1.31 -3.31
CA LEU A 110 18.13 -0.57 -3.91
C LEU A 110 16.86 -1.42 -3.79
N TRP A 111 15.71 -0.78 -3.62
CA TRP A 111 14.41 -1.44 -3.58
C TRP A 111 13.50 -0.81 -4.63
N PHE A 112 12.70 -1.66 -5.27
CA PHE A 112 11.78 -1.24 -6.30
C PHE A 112 10.42 -1.95 -6.19
N PRO A 113 9.34 -1.28 -6.62
CA PRO A 113 9.29 0.15 -6.92
C PRO A 113 9.35 1.00 -5.64
N ASN A 114 9.76 2.26 -5.74
CA ASN A 114 9.46 3.24 -4.68
C ASN A 114 7.98 3.60 -4.79
N GLN A 115 7.25 3.70 -3.68
CA GLN A 115 5.80 3.85 -3.71
C GLN A 115 5.30 4.99 -2.83
N GLU A 116 4.17 5.55 -3.21
CA GLU A 116 3.36 6.44 -2.40
C GLU A 116 1.88 6.17 -2.70
N ALA A 117 1.01 6.32 -1.70
CA ALA A 117 -0.44 6.25 -1.87
C ALA A 117 -1.15 7.37 -1.10
N GLN A 118 -2.21 7.93 -1.69
CA GLN A 118 -2.96 9.05 -1.13
C GLN A 118 -4.47 8.80 -1.21
N LEU A 119 -5.19 9.17 -0.15
CA LEU A 119 -6.66 9.19 -0.11
C LEU A 119 -7.16 10.55 -0.58
N LEU A 120 -7.51 10.66 -1.86
CA LEU A 120 -7.88 11.94 -2.45
C LEU A 120 -9.30 12.35 -2.06
N GLY A 121 -10.25 11.44 -2.19
CA GLY A 121 -11.65 11.83 -2.27
C GLY A 121 -12.62 10.70 -2.00
N ALA A 122 -13.87 11.05 -1.72
CA ALA A 122 -14.99 10.14 -1.90
C ALA A 122 -16.08 10.86 -2.71
N GLY A 123 -16.71 10.17 -3.64
CA GLY A 123 -17.72 10.72 -4.53
C GLY A 123 -18.74 9.71 -5.00
N ARG A 124 -19.78 10.20 -5.68
CA ARG A 124 -20.86 9.41 -6.29
C ARG A 124 -20.64 9.36 -7.79
N PHE A 125 -19.73 8.50 -8.23
CA PHE A 125 -19.35 8.38 -9.64
C PHE A 125 -20.23 7.38 -10.39
N LEU A 126 -20.72 6.36 -9.67
CA LEU A 126 -21.71 5.42 -10.17
C LEU A 126 -23.13 5.85 -9.76
N PRO A 127 -24.18 5.48 -10.53
CA PRO A 127 -25.56 5.70 -10.15
C PRO A 127 -25.89 5.06 -8.79
N GLY A 128 -26.73 5.74 -8.01
CA GLY A 128 -27.18 5.28 -6.70
C GLY A 128 -26.63 6.08 -5.52
N VAL A 129 -26.83 5.56 -4.31
CA VAL A 129 -26.50 6.26 -3.05
C VAL A 129 -25.10 5.95 -2.53
N ARG A 130 -24.42 4.97 -3.10
CA ARG A 130 -23.11 4.48 -2.63
C ARG A 130 -22.01 5.43 -3.05
N ARG A 131 -21.07 5.69 -2.14
CA ARG A 131 -19.85 6.44 -2.48
C ARG A 131 -18.75 5.48 -2.91
N GLN A 132 -17.88 5.99 -3.77
CA GLN A 132 -16.64 5.35 -4.14
C GLN A 132 -15.48 6.21 -3.65
N LEU A 133 -14.39 5.56 -3.25
CA LEU A 133 -13.18 6.20 -2.77
C LEU A 133 -12.23 6.41 -3.95
N LEU A 134 -11.73 7.63 -4.08
CA LEU A 134 -10.68 7.97 -5.02
C LEU A 134 -9.33 7.91 -4.32
N VAL A 135 -8.41 7.13 -4.89
CA VAL A 135 -7.03 7.02 -4.42
C VAL A 135 -6.06 7.37 -5.54
N ARG A 136 -4.93 7.95 -5.16
CA ARG A 136 -3.78 8.14 -6.05
C ARG A 136 -2.64 7.26 -5.57
N ILE A 137 -1.98 6.63 -6.51
CA ILE A 137 -0.81 5.80 -6.30
C ILE A 137 0.28 6.34 -7.21
N TYR A 138 1.49 6.46 -6.68
CA TYR A 138 2.67 6.72 -7.47
C TYR A 138 3.68 5.61 -7.21
N GLN A 139 4.21 5.01 -8.27
CA GLN A 139 5.24 3.99 -8.20
C GLN A 139 6.40 4.39 -9.10
N SER A 140 7.63 4.38 -8.63
CA SER A 140 8.79 4.75 -9.45
C SER A 140 9.89 3.72 -9.45
N GLY A 141 10.46 3.54 -10.64
CA GLY A 141 11.70 2.81 -10.90
C GLY A 141 12.91 3.74 -10.91
N ALA A 142 13.86 3.46 -11.80
CA ALA A 142 15.07 4.26 -11.98
C ALA A 142 14.83 5.56 -12.79
N ASP A 143 14.02 5.51 -13.85
CA ASP A 143 13.93 6.61 -14.81
C ASP A 143 12.59 7.37 -14.76
N CYS A 144 11.48 6.66 -14.95
CA CYS A 144 10.14 7.23 -14.87
C CYS A 144 9.26 6.43 -13.91
N GLY A 145 8.37 7.13 -13.22
CA GLY A 145 7.31 6.50 -12.45
C GLY A 145 6.06 6.24 -13.26
N SER A 146 5.13 5.55 -12.62
CA SER A 146 3.74 5.36 -13.01
C SER A 146 2.86 6.00 -11.95
N ALA A 147 1.93 6.84 -12.39
CA ALA A 147 0.90 7.42 -11.55
C ALA A 147 -0.45 6.80 -11.91
N THR A 148 -1.14 6.31 -10.89
CA THR A 148 -2.43 5.63 -11.04
C THR A 148 -3.47 6.35 -10.19
N ILE A 149 -4.56 6.79 -10.83
CA ILE A 149 -5.77 7.23 -10.16
C ILE A 149 -6.75 6.05 -10.18
N ALA A 150 -7.12 5.55 -9.01
CA ALA A 150 -8.02 4.41 -8.91
C ALA A 150 -9.28 4.76 -8.12
N LEU A 151 -10.41 4.27 -8.62
CA LEU A 151 -11.68 4.35 -7.93
C LEU A 151 -11.99 3.00 -7.28
N LEU A 152 -12.02 2.98 -5.95
CA LEU A 152 -12.37 1.83 -5.14
C LEU A 152 -13.85 1.89 -4.76
N GLY A 153 -14.53 0.75 -4.76
CA GLY A 153 -15.92 0.65 -4.31
C GLY A 153 -16.36 -0.79 -4.11
N LEU A 154 -17.64 -0.97 -3.77
CA LEU A 154 -18.21 -2.30 -3.60
C LEU A 154 -18.21 -3.07 -4.93
N ARG A 155 -17.74 -4.32 -4.89
CA ARG A 155 -17.81 -5.29 -6.00
C ARG A 155 -18.71 -6.47 -5.63
N GLY A 156 -19.07 -7.26 -6.65
CA GLY A 156 -19.99 -8.39 -6.51
C GLY A 156 -21.37 -7.97 -6.00
N LYS A 157 -22.01 -8.80 -5.18
CA LYS A 157 -23.29 -8.49 -4.51
C LYS A 157 -23.14 -7.49 -3.34
N GLY A 158 -22.09 -6.66 -3.33
CA GLY A 158 -21.80 -5.68 -2.28
C GLY A 158 -21.07 -6.24 -1.07
N SER A 159 -20.38 -7.38 -1.21
CA SER A 159 -19.71 -8.07 -0.10
C SER A 159 -18.21 -7.78 0.02
N SER A 160 -17.58 -7.26 -1.04
CA SER A 160 -16.15 -6.96 -1.09
C SER A 160 -15.89 -5.56 -1.63
N ILE A 161 -14.72 -5.02 -1.33
CA ILE A 161 -14.22 -3.77 -1.90
C ILE A 161 -13.18 -4.14 -2.97
N GLY A 162 -13.16 -3.41 -4.08
CA GLY A 162 -12.13 -3.55 -5.11
C GLY A 162 -12.11 -2.37 -6.06
N ARG A 163 -11.22 -2.43 -7.06
CA ARG A 163 -11.11 -1.40 -8.09
C ARG A 163 -12.29 -1.51 -9.06
N LEU A 164 -12.94 -0.37 -9.29
CA LEU A 164 -14.02 -0.22 -10.26
C LEU A 164 -13.49 0.29 -11.61
N VAL A 165 -12.50 1.16 -11.56
CA VAL A 165 -11.77 1.72 -12.70
C VAL A 165 -10.45 2.28 -12.19
N SER A 166 -9.42 2.28 -13.02
CA SER A 166 -8.24 3.12 -12.82
C SER A 166 -7.83 3.82 -14.10
N VAL A 167 -7.12 4.92 -13.95
CA VAL A 167 -6.44 5.62 -15.04
C VAL A 167 -4.97 5.67 -14.69
N GLU A 168 -4.14 5.29 -15.64
CA GLU A 168 -2.68 5.24 -15.51
C GLU A 168 -2.04 6.27 -16.44
N ASN A 169 -0.97 6.89 -15.97
CA ASN A 169 -0.10 7.73 -16.77
C ASN A 169 1.36 7.57 -16.36
N ALA A 170 2.28 7.80 -17.29
CA ALA A 170 3.69 7.87 -16.97
C ALA A 170 4.01 9.19 -16.22
N CYS A 171 4.98 9.12 -15.32
CA CYS A 171 5.56 10.22 -14.53
C CYS A 171 4.62 10.92 -13.53
N SER A 172 3.46 11.41 -13.95
CA SER A 172 2.49 12.05 -13.05
C SER A 172 1.06 11.96 -13.56
N LEU A 173 0.13 11.94 -12.62
CA LEU A 173 -1.29 12.05 -12.89
C LEU A 173 -1.94 12.67 -11.65
N ASP A 174 -2.57 13.80 -11.86
CA ASP A 174 -3.30 14.52 -10.85
C ASP A 174 -4.79 14.48 -11.18
N VAL A 175 -5.63 14.69 -10.17
CA VAL A 175 -7.07 14.56 -10.33
C VAL A 175 -7.84 15.46 -9.38
N GLN A 176 -8.94 16.00 -9.90
CA GLN A 176 -9.94 16.74 -9.15
C GLN A 176 -11.31 16.06 -9.30
N ILE A 177 -12.09 16.03 -8.22
CA ILE A 177 -13.49 15.60 -8.28
C ILE A 177 -14.36 16.79 -8.67
N ALA A 178 -14.97 16.73 -9.85
CA ALA A 178 -15.99 17.67 -10.27
C ALA A 178 -17.37 17.16 -9.83
N ARG A 179 -18.05 17.90 -8.94
CA ARG A 179 -19.35 17.51 -8.40
C ARG A 179 -20.47 17.90 -9.35
N SER A 180 -21.43 17.01 -9.55
CA SER A 180 -22.61 17.29 -10.38
C SER A 180 -23.85 16.58 -9.84
N ALA A 181 -25.03 17.15 -10.12
CA ALA A 181 -26.32 16.56 -9.76
C ALA A 181 -26.56 15.19 -10.43
N ARG A 182 -25.91 14.92 -11.57
CA ARG A 182 -26.06 13.68 -12.34
C ARG A 182 -25.04 12.59 -11.97
N GLY A 183 -24.17 12.87 -11.01
CA GLY A 183 -23.01 12.03 -10.66
C GLY A 183 -21.72 12.85 -10.74
N ASP A 184 -20.78 12.52 -9.86
CA ASP A 184 -19.46 13.16 -9.84
C ASP A 184 -18.62 12.67 -11.03
N GLU A 185 -17.75 13.55 -11.53
CA GLU A 185 -16.78 13.27 -12.59
C GLU A 185 -15.36 13.48 -12.06
N LEU A 186 -14.37 12.90 -12.74
CA LEU A 186 -12.96 13.17 -12.47
C LEU A 186 -12.40 14.05 -13.58
N ILE A 187 -11.77 15.16 -13.20
CA ILE A 187 -10.91 15.94 -14.08
C ILE A 187 -9.49 15.45 -13.84
N LEU A 188 -8.89 14.87 -14.87
CA LEU A 188 -7.56 14.26 -14.86
C LEU A 188 -6.59 15.20 -15.56
N SER A 189 -5.41 15.38 -14.99
CA SER A 189 -4.38 16.25 -15.55
C SER A 189 -3.00 15.63 -15.41
N GLY A 190 -2.20 15.73 -16.48
CA GLY A 190 -0.83 15.23 -16.49
C GLY A 190 -0.17 15.38 -17.86
N PRO A 191 1.09 14.93 -18.01
CA PRO A 191 1.75 14.86 -19.29
C PRO A 191 1.03 13.86 -20.21
N TYR A 192 0.87 14.21 -21.48
CA TYR A 192 0.35 13.33 -22.51
C TYR A 192 1.48 12.76 -23.36
N TYR A 193 1.45 11.44 -23.56
CA TYR A 193 2.37 10.70 -24.40
C TYR A 193 1.58 10.11 -25.56
N ALA A 194 1.83 10.58 -26.79
CA ALA A 194 1.29 9.92 -27.97
C ALA A 194 1.77 8.46 -28.04
N ALA A 195 1.06 7.60 -28.78
CA ALA A 195 1.30 6.16 -28.81
C ALA A 195 2.75 5.75 -29.17
N ASN A 196 3.49 6.62 -29.87
CA ASN A 196 4.89 6.43 -30.27
C ASN A 196 5.89 7.35 -29.54
N ALA A 197 5.44 8.13 -28.55
CA ALA A 197 6.32 9.00 -27.78
C ALA A 197 7.17 8.19 -26.80
N ALA A 198 8.46 8.53 -26.68
CA ALA A 198 9.29 8.01 -25.61
C ALA A 198 8.76 8.50 -24.24
N LEU A 199 8.74 7.63 -23.23
CA LEU A 199 8.18 7.96 -21.90
C LEU A 199 8.94 9.09 -21.17
N CYS A 200 10.16 9.40 -21.60
CA CYS A 200 10.94 10.55 -21.11
C CYS A 200 10.51 11.89 -21.73
N CYS A 201 9.78 11.88 -22.86
CA CYS A 201 9.51 13.06 -23.67
C CYS A 201 8.01 13.16 -23.99
N PRO A 202 7.20 13.78 -23.12
CA PRO A 202 5.77 13.92 -23.37
C PRO A 202 5.50 14.79 -24.59
N THR A 203 4.47 14.42 -25.36
CA THR A 203 3.98 15.20 -26.50
C THR A 203 3.30 16.50 -26.06
N LYS A 204 2.66 16.49 -24.88
CA LYS A 204 2.19 17.70 -24.21
C LYS A 204 2.53 17.61 -22.73
N LEU A 205 3.11 18.66 -22.16
CA LEU A 205 3.43 18.68 -20.74
C LEU A 205 2.18 18.66 -19.86
N HIS A 206 1.11 19.33 -20.29
CA HIS A 206 -0.12 19.50 -19.52
C HIS A 206 -1.30 19.20 -20.44
N ALA A 207 -1.94 18.07 -20.22
CA ALA A 207 -3.14 17.66 -20.91
C ALA A 207 -4.24 17.35 -19.89
N GLU A 208 -5.49 17.63 -20.25
CA GLU A 208 -6.65 17.43 -19.39
C GLU A 208 -7.64 16.47 -20.05
N ALA A 209 -8.14 15.52 -19.27
CA ALA A 209 -9.23 14.63 -19.67
C ALA A 209 -10.30 14.56 -18.58
N ARG A 210 -11.53 14.25 -18.96
CA ARG A 210 -12.62 13.96 -18.03
C ARG A 210 -12.94 12.49 -18.04
N LEU A 211 -12.96 11.86 -16.87
CA LEU A 211 -13.49 10.52 -16.68
C LEU A 211 -14.87 10.60 -16.04
N LEU A 212 -15.87 10.03 -16.71
CA LEU A 212 -17.23 9.92 -16.19
C LEU A 212 -17.81 8.54 -16.48
N TYR A 213 -18.81 8.15 -15.71
CA TYR A 213 -19.60 6.94 -15.98
C TYR A 213 -20.92 7.33 -16.65
N ARG A 214 -21.18 6.79 -17.85
CA ARG A 214 -22.41 7.08 -18.60
C ARG A 214 -22.85 5.86 -19.40
N GLY A 215 -24.14 5.56 -19.36
CA GLY A 215 -24.73 4.47 -20.15
C GLY A 215 -24.17 3.10 -19.81
N GLY A 216 -23.70 2.88 -18.58
CA GLY A 216 -23.10 1.60 -18.17
C GLY A 216 -21.59 1.49 -18.40
N HIS A 217 -20.95 2.55 -18.91
CA HIS A 217 -19.53 2.51 -19.29
C HIS A 217 -18.76 3.68 -18.71
N TRP A 218 -17.48 3.42 -18.39
CA TRP A 218 -16.51 4.47 -18.11
C TRP A 218 -16.02 5.10 -19.41
N ILE A 219 -16.03 6.43 -19.45
CA ILE A 219 -15.71 7.20 -20.63
C ILE A 219 -14.68 8.27 -20.24
N GLU A 220 -13.50 8.19 -20.83
CA GLU A 220 -12.47 9.23 -20.76
C GLU A 220 -12.54 10.13 -22.01
N ARG A 221 -12.59 11.45 -21.83
CA ARG A 221 -12.68 12.42 -22.93
C ARG A 221 -11.83 13.68 -22.69
N PRO A 222 -10.95 14.04 -23.64
CA PRO A 222 -10.41 13.17 -24.69
C PRO A 222 -9.67 11.96 -24.10
N GLN A 223 -9.47 10.89 -24.89
CA GLN A 223 -8.69 9.73 -24.45
C GLN A 223 -7.20 10.06 -24.50
N LEU A 224 -6.63 10.44 -23.36
CA LEU A 224 -5.24 10.88 -23.25
C LEU A 224 -4.41 9.96 -22.37
N PHE A 225 -5.05 9.34 -21.39
CA PHE A 225 -4.43 8.48 -20.41
C PHE A 225 -4.90 7.04 -20.62
N LYS A 226 -4.25 6.10 -19.93
CA LYS A 226 -4.58 4.69 -20.07
C LYS A 226 -5.71 4.33 -19.10
N LEU A 227 -6.92 4.22 -19.63
CA LEU A 227 -8.06 3.68 -18.89
C LEU A 227 -7.92 2.17 -18.69
N VAL A 228 -7.96 1.72 -17.44
CA VAL A 228 -7.89 0.31 -17.05
C VAL A 228 -9.18 -0.08 -16.34
N LEU A 229 -9.88 -1.04 -16.92
CA LEU A 229 -11.08 -1.64 -16.36
C LEU A 229 -10.72 -2.95 -15.64
N PRO A 230 -11.32 -3.24 -14.48
CA PRO A 230 -11.12 -4.52 -13.82
C PRO A 230 -11.60 -5.65 -14.73
N THR A 231 -10.85 -6.75 -14.78
CA THR A 231 -11.29 -7.98 -15.44
C THR A 231 -12.62 -8.42 -14.82
N VAL A 232 -13.63 -8.67 -15.65
CA VAL A 232 -14.90 -9.23 -15.21
C VAL A 232 -14.60 -10.63 -14.66
N GLN A 233 -14.82 -10.82 -13.36
CA GLN A 233 -14.75 -12.12 -12.69
C GLN A 233 -16.15 -12.67 -12.53
#